data_AF-A0A948UM50-F1
#
_entry.id   AF-A0A948UM50-F1
#
_cell.length_a   1.000
_cell.length_b   1.000
_cell.length_c   1.000
_cell.angle_alpha   90.00
_cell.angle_beta   90.00
_cell.angle_gamma   90.00
#
_symmetry.space_group_name_H-M   'P 1'
#
loop_
_entity.id
_entity.type
_entity.pdbx_description
1 polymer ?
#
loop_
_entity_poly.entity_id
_entity_poly.type
_entity_poly.pdbx_seq_one_letter_code
_entity_poly.pdbx_strand_id
1 'polypeptide(L)'
;FAQRLAFYTYRYTVDSVTKVSFSALSRLQHDKDHLRLAIEKSLFFISFIMFPTLFTLMFVANPLIQYFPKWQGKWELAIPSLIFFLLNALVSSFSGILINVLDATGRVKTTLKMMILWTAMTWILTPLLIYFFGFNGVAMASFINIIPIIFITMRIVKKIVDFSFFKIIFKPALATGILSVYLIFTVNKIFIGSLLSLIIVIIIGALIYLALMYVLAKKEVENDIRILFNKKRKQQI
;
A
#
# COMPACT_ATOMS: atom_id res chain seq x y z
N PHE A 1 -14.50 4.66 -11.85
CA PHE A 1 -14.73 3.40 -11.09
C PHE A 1 -13.42 2.76 -10.66
N ALA A 2 -12.53 2.36 -11.58
CA ALA A 2 -11.26 1.70 -11.26
C ALA A 2 -10.41 2.48 -10.23
N GLN A 3 -10.24 3.78 -10.42
CA GLN A 3 -9.56 4.65 -9.46
C GLN A 3 -10.26 4.67 -8.09
N ARG A 4 -11.60 4.78 -8.06
CA ARG A 4 -12.36 4.79 -6.80
C ARG A 4 -12.19 3.47 -6.04
N LEU A 5 -12.21 2.34 -6.75
CA LEU A 5 -12.04 1.02 -6.15
C LEU A 5 -10.63 0.82 -5.59
N ALA A 6 -9.60 1.21 -6.35
CA ALA A 6 -8.21 1.10 -5.92
C ALA A 6 -7.88 2.02 -4.72
N PHE A 7 -8.34 3.27 -4.76
CA PHE A 7 -8.03 4.25 -3.71
C PHE A 7 -8.96 4.18 -2.49
N TYR A 8 -10.01 3.35 -2.52
CA TYR A 8 -10.86 3.14 -1.35
C TYR A 8 -10.04 2.54 -0.21
N THR A 9 -9.45 1.36 -0.41
CA THR A 9 -8.60 0.70 0.59
C THR A 9 -7.44 1.59 1.06
N TYR A 10 -6.84 2.32 0.12
CA TYR A 10 -5.79 3.28 0.41
C TYR A 10 -6.26 4.34 1.41
N ARG A 11 -7.37 5.04 1.15
CA ARG A 11 -7.86 6.13 2.00
C ARG A 11 -8.21 5.65 3.40
N TYR A 12 -8.93 4.53 3.52
CA TYR A 12 -9.30 4.01 4.84
C TYR A 12 -8.11 3.63 5.70
N THR A 13 -7.09 3.00 5.09
CA THR A 13 -5.94 2.48 5.83
C THR A 13 -4.87 3.56 6.02
N VAL A 14 -4.39 4.15 4.92
CA VAL A 14 -3.27 5.10 4.93
C VAL A 14 -3.64 6.38 5.65
N ASP A 15 -4.82 6.96 5.41
CA ASP A 15 -5.16 8.25 6.02
C ASP A 15 -5.36 8.10 7.53
N SER A 16 -5.98 7.01 7.97
CA SER A 16 -6.13 6.66 9.40
C SER A 16 -4.78 6.50 10.09
N VAL A 17 -3.86 5.75 9.47
CA VAL A 17 -2.50 5.54 9.99
C VAL A 17 -1.72 6.84 9.99
N THR A 18 -1.81 7.63 8.92
CA THR A 18 -1.08 8.89 8.75
C THR A 18 -1.49 9.92 9.81
N LYS A 19 -2.80 10.05 10.07
CA LYS A 19 -3.32 11.00 11.06
C LYS A 19 -2.81 10.70 12.47
N VAL A 20 -2.83 9.43 12.89
CA VAL A 20 -2.33 9.02 14.22
C VAL A 20 -0.80 9.04 14.28
N SER A 21 -0.15 8.65 13.17
CA SER A 21 1.32 8.61 13.09
C SER A 21 1.92 10.01 13.12
N PHE A 22 1.31 11.01 12.47
CA PHE A 22 1.85 12.38 12.42
C PHE A 22 2.11 12.92 13.83
N SER A 23 1.10 12.91 14.70
CA SER A 23 1.23 13.40 16.08
C SER A 23 2.27 12.63 16.88
N ALA A 24 2.41 11.32 16.65
CA ALA A 24 3.43 10.51 17.30
C ALA A 24 4.85 10.82 16.79
N LEU A 25 5.01 10.96 15.47
CA LEU A 25 6.28 11.28 14.82
C LEU A 25 6.77 12.67 15.21
N SER A 26 5.90 13.68 15.27
CA SER A 26 6.28 15.04 15.69
C SER A 26 6.76 15.11 17.13
N ARG A 27 6.22 14.27 18.03
CA ARG A 27 6.73 14.17 19.41
C ARG A 27 8.11 13.53 19.49
N LEU A 28 8.40 12.60 18.59
CA LEU A 28 9.65 11.84 18.54
C LEU A 28 10.71 12.47 17.63
N GLN A 29 10.45 13.63 17.02
CA GLN A 29 11.33 14.22 16.00
C GLN A 29 12.78 14.49 16.48
N HIS A 30 12.98 14.70 17.78
CA HIS A 30 14.29 14.94 18.39
C HIS A 30 15.02 13.65 18.81
N ASP A 31 14.31 12.52 18.88
CA ASP A 31 14.84 11.22 19.27
C ASP A 31 14.91 10.31 18.04
N LYS A 32 16.10 10.25 17.43
CA LYS A 32 16.29 9.54 16.15
C LYS A 32 16.02 8.05 16.25
N ASP A 33 16.29 7.42 17.39
CA ASP A 33 16.12 5.98 17.58
C ASP A 33 14.64 5.62 17.70
N HIS A 34 13.89 6.38 18.51
CA HIS A 34 12.44 6.18 18.61
C HIS A 34 11.72 6.59 17.31
N LEU A 35 12.20 7.62 16.62
CA LEU A 35 11.68 8.01 15.31
C LEU A 35 11.92 6.90 14.27
N ARG A 36 13.11 6.28 14.26
CA ARG A 36 13.41 5.11 13.42
C ARG A 36 12.40 4.01 13.67
N LEU A 37 12.25 3.58 14.92
CA LEU A 37 11.32 2.52 15.28
C LEU A 37 9.87 2.85 14.88
N ALA A 38 9.43 4.09 15.06
CA ALA A 38 8.10 4.51 14.64
C ALA A 38 7.91 4.40 13.12
N ILE A 39 8.89 4.87 12.33
CA ILE A 39 8.88 4.76 10.87
C ILE A 39 8.85 3.30 10.44
N GLU A 40 9.73 2.46 10.99
CA GLU A 40 9.83 1.05 10.62
C GLU A 40 8.52 0.30 10.92
N LYS A 41 7.88 0.59 12.06
CA LYS A 41 6.57 0.02 12.42
C LYS A 41 5.44 0.51 11.51
N SER A 42 5.37 1.80 11.20
CA SER A 42 4.35 2.33 10.29
C SER A 42 4.49 1.72 8.89
N LEU A 43 5.73 1.59 8.38
CA LEU A 43 6.01 0.92 7.11
C LEU A 43 5.68 -0.57 7.12
N PHE A 44 5.98 -1.27 8.22
CA PHE A 44 5.61 -2.67 8.38
C PHE A 44 4.08 -2.85 8.36
N PHE A 45 3.37 -2.07 9.18
CA PHE A 45 1.92 -2.13 9.30
C PHE A 45 1.22 -1.85 7.96
N ILE A 46 1.68 -0.84 7.21
CA ILE A 46 1.08 -0.55 5.91
C ILE A 46 1.38 -1.64 4.89
N SER A 47 2.58 -2.23 4.91
CA SER A 47 2.93 -3.36 4.04
C SER A 47 2.04 -4.57 4.34
N PHE A 48 1.84 -4.85 5.63
CA PHE A 48 1.04 -5.98 6.10
C PHE A 48 -0.42 -5.90 5.64
N ILE A 49 -1.00 -4.69 5.54
CA ILE A 49 -2.39 -4.53 5.12
C ILE A 49 -2.51 -4.32 3.61
N MET A 50 -1.71 -3.41 3.05
CA MET A 50 -1.87 -2.98 1.66
C MET A 50 -1.44 -4.06 0.67
N PHE A 51 -0.39 -4.83 0.98
CA PHE A 51 0.10 -5.86 0.06
C PHE A 51 -0.96 -6.94 -0.23
N PRO A 52 -1.47 -7.68 0.78
CA PRO A 52 -2.47 -8.71 0.51
C PRO A 52 -3.74 -8.11 -0.08
N THR A 53 -4.17 -6.93 0.36
CA THR A 53 -5.43 -6.34 -0.10
C THR A 53 -5.37 -5.93 -1.56
N LEU A 54 -4.30 -5.25 -1.99
CA LEU A 54 -4.15 -4.78 -3.37
C LEU A 54 -3.89 -5.94 -4.34
N PHE A 55 -3.08 -6.94 -3.93
CA PHE A 55 -2.83 -8.12 -4.76
C PHE A 55 -4.07 -9.01 -4.87
N THR A 56 -4.81 -9.21 -3.78
CA THR A 56 -6.09 -9.94 -3.84
C THR A 56 -7.05 -9.26 -4.80
N LEU A 57 -7.19 -7.94 -4.70
CA LEU A 57 -8.04 -7.17 -5.60
C LEU A 57 -7.58 -7.28 -7.07
N MET A 58 -6.28 -7.36 -7.33
CA MET A 58 -5.73 -7.53 -8.67
C MET A 58 -6.18 -8.83 -9.32
N PHE A 59 -6.16 -9.96 -8.60
CA PHE A 59 -6.58 -11.26 -9.12
C PHE A 59 -8.09 -11.46 -9.12
N VAL A 60 -8.78 -10.87 -8.14
CA VAL A 60 -10.24 -10.98 -7.99
C VAL A 60 -10.98 -10.02 -8.92
N ALA A 61 -10.35 -8.95 -9.40
CA ALA A 61 -11.00 -7.95 -10.24
C ALA A 61 -11.67 -8.53 -11.49
N ASN A 62 -11.01 -9.44 -12.19
CA ASN A 62 -11.55 -10.05 -13.40
C ASN A 62 -12.82 -10.89 -13.13
N PRO A 63 -12.79 -11.92 -12.24
CA PRO A 63 -14.00 -12.67 -11.94
C PRO A 63 -15.08 -11.77 -11.31
N LEU A 64 -14.72 -10.78 -10.49
CA LEU A 64 -15.69 -9.84 -9.92
C LEU A 64 -16.47 -9.08 -11.01
N ILE A 65 -15.80 -8.56 -12.04
CA ILE A 65 -16.46 -7.83 -13.14
C ILE A 65 -17.39 -8.75 -13.94
N GLN A 66 -16.97 -10.01 -14.16
CA GLN A 66 -17.80 -11.01 -14.84
C GLN A 66 -19.04 -11.41 -14.05
N TYR A 67 -19.01 -11.35 -12.71
CA TYR A 67 -20.16 -11.69 -11.87
C TYR A 67 -21.24 -10.62 -11.79
N PHE A 68 -20.89 -9.33 -11.99
CA PHE A 68 -21.85 -8.25 -11.94
C PHE A 68 -22.41 -7.97 -13.34
N PRO A 69 -23.70 -8.31 -13.63
CA PRO A 69 -24.25 -8.19 -14.98
C PRO A 69 -24.29 -6.76 -15.51
N LYS A 70 -24.33 -5.77 -14.60
CA LYS A 70 -24.25 -4.34 -14.94
C LYS A 70 -22.86 -3.90 -15.41
N TRP A 71 -21.83 -4.71 -15.16
CA TRP A 71 -20.43 -4.40 -15.46
C TRP A 71 -19.84 -5.23 -16.61
N GLN A 72 -20.48 -6.34 -16.96
CA GLN A 72 -20.12 -7.18 -18.10
C GLN A 72 -20.04 -6.36 -19.40
N GLY A 73 -18.97 -6.58 -20.18
CA GLY A 73 -18.73 -5.95 -21.49
C GLY A 73 -18.29 -4.47 -21.49
N LYS A 74 -18.54 -3.70 -20.41
CA LYS A 74 -18.13 -2.28 -20.34
C LYS A 74 -16.88 -2.03 -19.52
N TRP A 75 -16.63 -2.84 -18.50
CA TRP A 75 -15.56 -2.60 -17.53
C TRP A 75 -14.35 -3.52 -17.71
N GLU A 76 -14.43 -4.50 -18.60
CA GLU A 76 -13.32 -5.40 -18.94
C GLU A 76 -12.14 -4.63 -19.56
N LEU A 77 -12.43 -3.68 -20.45
CA LEU A 77 -11.40 -2.79 -21.02
C LEU A 77 -10.67 -1.98 -19.94
N ALA A 78 -11.30 -1.73 -18.78
CA ALA A 78 -10.73 -0.96 -17.68
C ALA A 78 -9.86 -1.79 -16.71
N ILE A 79 -9.73 -3.11 -16.92
CA ILE A 79 -8.89 -3.98 -16.08
C ILE A 79 -7.41 -3.54 -16.09
N PRO A 80 -6.78 -3.25 -17.24
CA PRO A 80 -5.39 -2.77 -17.26
C PRO A 80 -5.23 -1.47 -16.47
N SER A 81 -6.16 -0.51 -16.63
CA SER A 81 -6.20 0.71 -15.83
C SER A 81 -6.28 0.44 -14.34
N LEU A 82 -7.13 -0.51 -13.92
CA LEU A 82 -7.26 -0.89 -12.52
C LEU A 82 -5.93 -1.41 -11.97
N ILE A 83 -5.22 -2.27 -12.70
CA ILE A 83 -3.91 -2.80 -12.29
C ILE A 83 -2.92 -1.65 -12.06
N PHE A 84 -2.79 -0.70 -12.99
CA PHE A 84 -1.90 0.45 -12.81
C PHE A 84 -2.30 1.32 -11.61
N PHE A 85 -3.59 1.53 -11.36
CA PHE A 85 -4.03 2.25 -10.16
C PHE A 85 -3.75 1.48 -8.86
N LEU A 86 -3.87 0.15 -8.85
CA LEU A 86 -3.51 -0.68 -7.70
C LEU A 86 -2.01 -0.61 -7.42
N LEU A 87 -1.18 -0.69 -8.46
CA LEU A 87 0.27 -0.52 -8.33
C LEU A 87 0.63 0.89 -7.84
N ASN A 88 -0.06 1.92 -8.33
CA ASN A 88 0.10 3.27 -7.83
C ASN A 88 -0.26 3.34 -6.34
N ALA A 89 -1.44 2.82 -5.95
CA ALA A 89 -1.88 2.83 -4.56
C ALA A 89 -0.86 2.15 -3.63
N LEU A 90 -0.26 1.03 -4.07
CA LEU A 90 0.78 0.30 -3.35
C LEU A 90 1.99 1.18 -3.04
N VAL A 91 2.55 1.82 -4.07
CA VAL A 91 3.74 2.67 -3.92
C VAL A 91 3.40 3.96 -3.16
N SER A 92 2.24 4.54 -3.44
CA SER A 92 1.73 5.72 -2.75
C SER A 92 1.59 5.49 -1.26
N SER A 93 1.24 4.28 -0.80
CA SER A 93 1.06 3.99 0.63
C SER A 93 2.36 4.17 1.41
N PHE A 94 3.49 3.79 0.82
CA PHE A 94 4.81 4.06 1.39
C PHE A 94 5.19 5.52 1.31
N SER A 95 4.95 6.12 0.15
CA SER A 95 5.28 7.53 -0.08
C SER A 95 4.55 8.42 0.92
N GLY A 96 3.26 8.17 1.18
CA GLY A 96 2.46 8.90 2.14
C GLY A 96 3.05 8.89 3.55
N ILE A 97 3.50 7.73 4.05
CA ILE A 97 4.16 7.64 5.36
C ILE A 97 5.47 8.42 5.38
N LEU A 98 6.29 8.31 4.35
CA LEU A 98 7.58 8.98 4.30
C LEU A 98 7.44 10.50 4.13
N ILE A 99 6.45 10.97 3.36
CA ILE A 99 6.10 12.39 3.27
C ILE A 99 5.63 12.89 4.64
N ASN A 100 4.78 12.12 5.32
CA ASN A 100 4.31 12.44 6.67
C ASN A 100 5.47 12.59 7.67
N VAL A 101 6.53 11.78 7.56
CA VAL A 101 7.75 11.93 8.35
C VAL A 101 8.47 13.24 8.05
N LEU A 102 8.56 13.62 6.78
CA LEU A 102 9.20 14.89 6.39
C LEU A 102 8.42 16.09 6.94
N ASP A 103 7.09 16.06 6.84
CA ASP A 103 6.25 17.12 7.41
C ASP A 103 6.36 17.15 8.93
N ALA A 104 6.31 15.99 9.60
CA ALA A 104 6.42 15.87 11.05
C ALA A 104 7.77 16.33 11.62
N THR A 105 8.84 16.29 10.81
CA THR A 105 10.20 16.76 11.15
C THR A 105 10.50 18.18 10.67
N GLY A 106 9.47 18.94 10.24
CA GLY A 106 9.59 20.35 9.87
C GLY A 106 10.10 20.62 8.46
N ARG A 107 10.16 19.62 7.57
CA ARG A 107 10.67 19.74 6.19
C ARG A 107 9.57 20.02 5.17
N VAL A 108 8.58 20.82 5.54
CA VAL A 108 7.42 21.16 4.71
C VAL A 108 7.83 21.85 3.40
N LYS A 109 8.93 22.61 3.38
CA LYS A 109 9.46 23.20 2.14
C LYS A 109 9.89 22.12 1.12
N THR A 110 10.37 20.97 1.60
CA THR A 110 10.78 19.86 0.74
C THR A 110 9.57 19.11 0.21
N THR A 111 8.55 18.88 1.03
CA THR A 111 7.30 18.26 0.59
C THR A 111 6.56 19.14 -0.41
N LEU A 112 6.56 20.47 -0.21
CA LEU A 112 6.05 21.42 -1.20
C LEU A 112 6.76 21.32 -2.56
N LYS A 113 8.11 21.25 -2.56
CA LYS A 113 8.87 21.03 -3.81
C LYS A 113 8.50 19.71 -4.49
N MET A 114 8.27 18.64 -3.71
CA MET A 114 7.80 17.36 -4.24
C MET A 114 6.38 17.45 -4.82
N MET A 115 5.48 18.23 -4.21
CA MET A 115 4.14 18.47 -4.76
C MET A 115 4.19 19.23 -6.09
N ILE A 116 5.08 20.23 -6.22
CA ILE A 116 5.29 20.95 -7.48
C ILE A 116 5.80 19.98 -8.56
N LEU A 117 6.82 19.16 -8.23
CA LEU A 117 7.35 18.15 -9.15
C LEU A 117 6.26 17.16 -9.57
N TRP A 118 5.52 16.60 -8.62
CA TRP A 118 4.42 15.67 -8.87
C TRP A 118 3.33 16.28 -9.76
N THR A 119 3.02 17.56 -9.56
CA THR A 119 2.03 18.29 -10.35
C THR A 119 2.54 18.49 -11.77
N ALA A 120 3.76 19.01 -11.94
CA ALA A 120 4.37 19.20 -13.26
C ALA A 120 4.46 17.88 -14.04
N MET A 121 4.90 16.80 -13.38
CA MET A 121 4.93 15.47 -13.97
C MET A 121 3.54 14.99 -14.37
N THR A 122 2.50 15.19 -13.53
CA THR A 122 1.13 14.83 -13.90
C THR A 122 0.67 15.56 -15.15
N TRP A 123 0.90 16.87 -15.24
CA TRP A 123 0.50 17.69 -16.38
C TRP A 123 1.26 17.39 -17.66
N ILE A 124 2.49 16.86 -17.58
CA ILE A 124 3.28 16.46 -18.75
C ILE A 124 2.96 15.02 -19.16
N LEU A 125 3.02 14.07 -18.22
CA LEU A 125 2.84 12.65 -18.52
C LEU A 125 1.39 12.32 -18.89
N THR A 126 0.39 12.93 -18.25
CA THR A 126 -1.00 12.52 -18.46
C THR A 126 -1.46 12.79 -19.89
N PRO A 127 -1.31 14.00 -20.48
CA PRO A 127 -1.68 14.23 -21.88
C PRO A 127 -0.87 13.37 -22.86
N LEU A 128 0.44 13.22 -22.60
CA LEU A 128 1.34 12.42 -23.43
C LEU A 128 0.87 10.97 -23.50
N LEU A 129 0.60 10.34 -22.35
CA LEU A 129 0.18 8.96 -22.30
C LEU A 129 -1.26 8.77 -22.77
N ILE A 130 -2.14 9.77 -22.60
CA ILE A 130 -3.48 9.73 -23.20
C ILE A 130 -3.39 9.67 -24.73
N TYR A 131 -2.49 10.44 -25.33
CA TYR A 131 -2.30 10.44 -26.77
C TYR A 131 -1.92 9.06 -27.33
N PHE A 132 -1.05 8.32 -26.64
CA PHE A 132 -0.59 7.00 -27.10
C PHE A 132 -1.46 5.82 -26.65
N PHE A 133 -2.00 5.86 -25.43
CA PHE A 133 -2.66 4.71 -24.78
C PHE A 133 -4.14 4.97 -24.45
N GLY A 134 -4.70 6.09 -24.92
CA GLY A 134 -6.08 6.48 -24.64
C GLY A 134 -6.34 6.61 -23.14
N PHE A 135 -7.49 6.14 -22.67
CA PHE A 135 -7.87 6.28 -21.27
C PHE A 135 -6.94 5.50 -20.31
N ASN A 136 -6.31 4.40 -20.76
CA ASN A 136 -5.33 3.65 -19.96
C ASN A 136 -4.07 4.49 -19.65
N GLY A 137 -3.79 5.47 -20.50
CA GLY A 137 -2.69 6.41 -20.32
C GLY A 137 -2.77 7.18 -19.00
N VAL A 138 -3.98 7.48 -18.51
CA VAL A 138 -4.17 8.15 -17.21
C VAL A 138 -3.66 7.28 -16.05
N ALA A 139 -4.01 5.99 -16.08
CA ALA A 139 -3.62 5.06 -15.04
C ALA A 139 -2.11 4.81 -15.06
N MET A 140 -1.53 4.63 -16.25
CA MET A 140 -0.09 4.50 -16.44
C MET A 140 0.67 5.74 -15.98
N ALA A 141 0.22 6.94 -16.36
CA ALA A 141 0.83 8.20 -15.93
C ALA A 141 0.83 8.33 -14.41
N SER A 142 -0.27 7.93 -13.76
CA SER A 142 -0.37 7.95 -12.30
C SER A 142 0.66 7.03 -11.61
N PHE A 143 0.91 5.84 -12.17
CA PHE A 143 1.91 4.91 -11.66
C PHE A 143 3.34 5.38 -11.93
N ILE A 144 3.62 5.85 -13.15
CA ILE A 144 4.96 6.35 -13.51
C ILE A 144 5.34 7.56 -12.65
N ASN A 145 4.38 8.44 -12.37
CA ASN A 145 4.61 9.64 -11.57
C ASN A 145 4.99 9.33 -10.12
N ILE A 146 4.46 8.26 -9.52
CA ILE A 146 4.77 7.97 -8.10
C ILE A 146 6.17 7.39 -7.88
N ILE A 147 6.76 6.71 -8.89
CA ILE A 147 8.10 6.09 -8.82
C ILE A 147 9.22 7.08 -8.43
N PRO A 148 9.40 8.23 -9.11
CA PRO A 148 10.43 9.19 -8.71
C PRO A 148 10.14 9.80 -7.34
N ILE A 149 8.86 10.03 -7.01
CA ILE A 149 8.47 10.61 -5.71
C ILE A 149 8.91 9.69 -4.57
N ILE A 150 8.53 8.41 -4.58
CA ILE A 150 8.93 7.48 -3.50
C ILE A 150 10.46 7.40 -3.36
N PHE A 151 11.18 7.40 -4.48
CA PHE A 151 12.63 7.29 -4.49
C PHE A 151 13.30 8.53 -3.88
N ILE A 152 12.84 9.72 -4.27
CA ILE A 152 13.31 11.00 -3.72
C ILE A 152 12.99 11.07 -2.23
N THR A 153 11.75 10.79 -1.83
CA THR A 153 11.31 10.84 -0.44
C THR A 153 12.11 9.87 0.41
N MET A 154 12.28 8.61 -0.03
CA MET A 154 13.08 7.62 0.68
C MET A 154 14.52 8.06 0.87
N ARG A 155 15.17 8.64 -0.16
CA ARG A 155 16.54 9.16 -0.05
C ARG A 155 16.64 10.29 0.97
N ILE A 156 15.66 11.20 1.01
CA ILE A 156 15.67 12.32 1.96
C ILE A 156 15.45 11.80 3.37
N VAL A 157 14.47 10.93 3.60
CA VAL A 157 14.19 10.38 4.94
C VAL A 157 15.38 9.57 5.45
N LYS A 158 16.05 8.79 4.60
CA LYS A 158 17.27 8.05 4.97
C LYS A 158 18.43 8.95 5.43
N LYS A 159 18.49 10.21 4.98
CA LYS A 159 19.47 11.18 5.48
C LYS A 159 19.13 11.72 6.87
N ILE A 160 17.88 11.62 7.29
CA ILE A 160 17.41 12.08 8.61
C ILE A 160 17.54 10.94 9.62
N VAL A 161 17.07 9.76 9.21
CA VAL A 161 17.02 8.55 10.02
C VAL A 161 17.47 7.39 9.15
N ASP A 162 18.51 6.67 9.56
CA ASP A 162 18.84 5.41 8.90
C ASP A 162 17.79 4.37 9.28
N PHE A 163 17.09 3.80 8.29
CA PHE A 163 16.08 2.75 8.50
C PHE A 163 16.14 1.72 7.38
N SER A 164 15.79 0.48 7.70
CA SER A 164 15.98 -0.65 6.79
C SER A 164 14.73 -0.97 5.95
N PHE A 165 14.38 -0.10 4.99
CA PHE A 165 13.19 -0.24 4.14
C PHE A 165 12.97 -1.66 3.58
N PHE A 166 13.98 -2.23 2.89
CA PHE A 166 13.87 -3.55 2.28
C PHE A 166 13.64 -4.68 3.28
N LYS A 167 14.28 -4.61 4.45
CA LYS A 167 14.13 -5.61 5.51
C LYS A 167 12.69 -5.66 6.04
N ILE A 168 12.04 -4.49 6.11
CA ILE A 168 10.68 -4.33 6.62
C ILE A 168 9.66 -4.88 5.63
N ILE A 169 9.81 -4.56 4.34
CA ILE A 169 8.84 -4.98 3.31
C ILE A 169 9.03 -6.42 2.86
N PHE A 170 10.20 -7.03 3.10
CA PHE A 170 10.53 -8.35 2.57
C PHE A 170 9.57 -9.45 3.05
N LYS A 171 9.25 -9.49 4.36
CA LYS A 171 8.37 -10.53 4.89
C LYS A 171 6.93 -10.38 4.40
N PRO A 172 6.29 -9.19 4.47
CA PRO A 172 4.97 -9.00 3.86
C PRO A 172 4.96 -9.28 2.35
N ALA A 173 6.02 -8.90 1.63
CA ALA A 173 6.15 -9.17 0.19
C ALA A 173 6.18 -10.67 -0.10
N LEU A 174 6.99 -11.43 0.65
CA LEU A 174 7.10 -12.88 0.48
C LEU A 174 5.78 -13.59 0.78
N ALA A 175 5.12 -13.23 1.89
CA ALA A 175 3.80 -13.77 2.23
C ALA A 175 2.74 -13.44 1.15
N THR A 176 2.79 -12.23 0.60
CA THR A 176 1.89 -11.82 -0.49
C THR A 176 2.22 -12.52 -1.81
N GLY A 177 3.49 -12.81 -2.06
CA GLY A 177 3.91 -13.62 -3.21
C GLY A 177 3.29 -15.01 -3.18
N ILE A 178 3.35 -15.69 -2.02
CA ILE A 178 2.74 -17.01 -1.83
C ILE A 178 1.21 -16.92 -1.97
N LEU A 179 0.58 -15.90 -1.38
CA LEU A 179 -0.85 -15.62 -1.57
C LEU A 179 -1.21 -15.45 -3.05
N SER A 180 -0.40 -14.71 -3.79
CA SER A 180 -0.62 -14.45 -5.23
C SER A 180 -0.54 -15.73 -6.03
N VAL A 181 0.42 -16.62 -5.73
CA VAL A 181 0.52 -17.94 -6.35
C VAL A 181 -0.75 -18.76 -6.08
N TYR A 182 -1.21 -18.81 -4.82
CA TYR A 182 -2.47 -19.48 -4.46
C TYR A 182 -3.67 -18.92 -5.25
N LEU A 183 -3.80 -17.60 -5.34
CA LEU A 183 -4.89 -16.95 -6.07
C LEU A 183 -4.83 -17.26 -7.57
N ILE A 184 -3.65 -17.23 -8.19
CA ILE A 184 -3.47 -17.59 -9.61
C ILE A 184 -3.93 -19.02 -9.86
N PHE A 185 -3.49 -19.98 -9.03
CA PHE A 185 -3.89 -21.38 -9.18
C PHE A 185 -5.40 -21.57 -9.02
N THR A 186 -5.98 -20.91 -8.02
CA THR A 186 -7.39 -21.10 -7.68
C THR A 186 -8.31 -20.44 -8.70
N VAL A 187 -8.04 -19.18 -9.08
CA VAL A 187 -8.87 -18.43 -10.04
C VAL A 187 -8.79 -19.02 -11.45
N ASN A 188 -7.62 -19.52 -11.88
CA ASN A 188 -7.46 -20.02 -13.24
C ASN A 188 -7.88 -21.50 -13.41
N LYS A 189 -7.66 -22.37 -12.41
CA LYS A 189 -7.96 -23.82 -12.55
C LYS A 189 -9.34 -24.19 -12.04
N ILE A 190 -9.79 -23.56 -10.96
CA ILE A 190 -11.12 -23.80 -10.40
C ILE A 190 -11.97 -22.68 -10.96
N PHE A 191 -12.68 -22.95 -12.05
CA PHE A 191 -13.61 -21.99 -12.62
C PHE A 191 -14.52 -21.51 -11.49
N ILE A 192 -14.32 -20.26 -11.05
CA ILE A 192 -15.13 -19.66 -10.01
C ILE A 192 -16.49 -19.52 -10.68
N GLY A 193 -17.40 -20.46 -10.40
CA GLY A 193 -18.73 -20.58 -10.98
C GLY A 193 -19.84 -19.93 -10.14
N SER A 194 -19.50 -19.44 -8.93
CA SER A 194 -20.41 -18.66 -8.10
C SER A 194 -19.72 -17.55 -7.29
N LEU A 195 -20.46 -16.51 -6.93
CA LEU A 195 -20.01 -15.46 -5.99
C LEU A 195 -19.61 -16.05 -4.62
N LEU A 196 -20.28 -17.12 -4.18
CA LEU A 196 -19.93 -17.84 -2.95
C LEU A 196 -18.53 -18.45 -3.04
N SER A 197 -18.20 -19.09 -4.17
CA SER A 197 -16.86 -19.64 -4.38
C SER A 197 -15.77 -18.56 -4.34
N LEU A 198 -16.04 -17.39 -4.91
CA LEU A 198 -15.12 -16.24 -4.87
C LEU A 198 -14.86 -15.77 -3.43
N ILE A 199 -15.92 -15.68 -2.61
CA ILE A 199 -15.80 -15.31 -1.19
C ILE A 199 -14.97 -16.34 -0.42
N ILE A 200 -15.22 -17.64 -0.64
CA ILE A 200 -14.47 -18.72 0.00
C ILE A 200 -12.98 -18.64 -0.35
N VAL A 201 -12.65 -18.40 -1.62
CA VAL A 201 -11.25 -18.25 -2.08
C VAL A 201 -10.57 -17.06 -1.41
N ILE A 202 -11.27 -15.93 -1.26
CA ILE A 202 -10.74 -14.76 -0.56
C ILE A 202 -10.50 -15.06 0.93
N ILE A 203 -11.44 -15.75 1.59
CA ILE A 203 -11.31 -16.11 3.01
C ILE A 203 -10.13 -17.06 3.21
N ILE A 204 -10.01 -18.10 2.39
CA ILE A 204 -8.89 -19.05 2.47
C ILE A 204 -7.57 -18.33 2.19
N GLY A 205 -7.52 -17.46 1.17
CA GLY A 205 -6.36 -16.64 0.88
C GLY A 205 -5.96 -15.75 2.07
N ALA A 206 -6.93 -15.09 2.71
CA ALA A 206 -6.68 -14.29 3.90
C ALA A 206 -6.12 -15.14 5.06
N LEU A 207 -6.65 -16.34 5.28
CA LEU A 207 -6.15 -17.28 6.30
C LEU A 207 -4.71 -17.74 6.00
N ILE A 208 -4.40 -18.06 4.74
CA ILE A 208 -3.05 -18.42 4.30
C ILE A 208 -2.09 -17.27 4.57
N TYR A 209 -2.47 -16.04 4.20
CA TYR A 209 -1.65 -14.86 4.43
C TYR A 209 -1.38 -14.62 5.92
N LEU A 210 -2.41 -14.70 6.75
CA LEU A 210 -2.29 -14.52 8.19
C LEU A 210 -1.42 -15.61 8.82
N ALA A 211 -1.56 -16.87 8.40
CA ALA A 211 -0.72 -17.97 8.86
C ALA A 211 0.76 -17.75 8.48
N LEU A 212 1.04 -17.35 7.24
CA LEU A 212 2.39 -17.05 6.78
C LEU A 212 3.01 -15.88 7.56
N MET A 213 2.24 -14.81 7.76
CA MET A 213 2.71 -13.66 8.54
C MET A 213 2.95 -14.03 10.01
N TYR A 214 2.12 -14.90 10.59
CA TYR A 214 2.34 -15.42 11.94
C TYR A 214 3.67 -16.18 12.04
N VAL A 215 4.03 -16.99 11.03
CA VAL A 215 5.29 -17.74 11.01
C VAL A 215 6.50 -16.84 10.73
N LEU A 216 6.42 -15.99 9.69
CA LEU A 216 7.55 -15.18 9.19
C LEU A 216 7.83 -13.94 10.05
N ALA A 217 6.79 -13.33 10.62
CA ALA A 217 6.88 -12.09 11.37
C ALA A 217 6.61 -12.27 12.87
N LYS A 218 6.62 -13.51 13.39
CA LYS A 218 6.40 -13.83 14.82
C LYS A 218 7.11 -12.87 15.77
N LYS A 219 8.41 -12.61 15.54
CA LYS A 219 9.24 -11.73 16.39
C LYS A 219 8.85 -10.25 16.34
N GLU A 220 8.36 -9.75 15.20
CA GLU A 220 7.92 -8.35 15.05
C GLU A 220 6.54 -8.16 15.68
N VAL A 221 5.62 -9.12 15.43
CA VAL A 221 4.27 -9.13 15.98
C VAL A 221 4.30 -9.29 17.52
N GLU A 222 5.11 -10.21 18.05
CA GLU A 222 5.24 -10.40 19.50
C GLU A 222 5.87 -9.20 20.21
N ASN A 223 6.88 -8.55 19.60
CA ASN A 223 7.47 -7.35 20.17
C ASN A 223 6.49 -6.17 20.17
N ASP A 224 5.68 -6.02 19.13
CA ASP A 224 4.67 -4.96 19.05
C ASP A 224 3.54 -5.17 20.06
N ILE A 225 3.06 -6.42 20.21
CA ILE A 225 2.05 -6.78 21.22
C ILE A 225 2.59 -6.57 22.64
N ARG A 226 3.83 -6.99 22.94
CA ARG A 226 4.45 -6.78 24.26
C ARG A 226 4.58 -5.30 24.61
N ILE A 227 4.92 -4.44 23.64
CA ILE A 227 5.01 -2.98 23.87
C ILE A 227 3.63 -2.39 24.18
N LEU A 228 2.57 -2.84 23.50
CA LEU A 228 1.19 -2.39 23.76
C LEU A 228 0.70 -2.82 25.15
N PHE A 229 1.00 -4.06 25.57
CA PHE A 229 0.64 -4.56 26.90
C PHE A 229 1.45 -3.92 28.03
N ASN A 230 2.74 -3.65 27.84
CA ASN A 230 3.57 -2.98 28.85
C ASN A 230 3.26 -1.48 29.00
N LYS A 231 2.76 -0.81 27.96
CA LYS A 231 2.37 0.62 28.06
C LYS A 231 1.13 0.83 28.92
N LYS A 232 0.16 -0.11 28.89
CA LYS A 232 -1.01 -0.09 29.78
C LYS A 232 -0.62 -0.15 31.27
N ARG A 233 0.48 -0.84 31.61
CA ARG A 233 0.94 -0.99 32.99
C ARG A 233 1.68 0.24 33.54
N LYS A 234 2.20 1.12 32.68
CA LYS A 234 2.86 2.40 33.08
C LYS A 234 1.93 3.61 33.14
N GLN A 235 0.66 3.48 32.72
CA GLN A 235 -0.35 4.54 32.85
C GLN A 235 -1.29 4.33 34.04
N GLN A 236 -1.03 3.31 34.87
CA GLN A 236 -1.81 2.95 36.07
C GLN A 236 -1.01 3.06 37.38
N ILE A 237 0.19 3.66 37.34
CA ILE A 237 1.03 3.99 38.50
C ILE A 237 1.36 5.47 38.39
#